data_AF-A0A7X3UX43-F1
#
_entry.id   AF-A0A7X3UX43-F1
#
_cell.length_a   1.000
_cell.length_b   1.000
_cell.length_c   1.000
_cell.angle_alpha   90.00
_cell.angle_beta   90.00
_cell.angle_gamma   90.00
#
_symmetry.space_group_name_H-M   'P 1'
#
loop_
_entity.id
_entity.type
_entity.pdbx_description
1 polymer ?
#
loop_
_entity_poly.entity_id
_entity_poly.type
_entity_poly.pdbx_seq_one_letter_code
_entity_poly.pdbx_strand_id
1 'polypeptide(L)'
;MSRRTRRRAASSPLPPGRWISISRSSASPLPTDASNRADRGAITVLGAGIVGTCCAFALQREGFQVTLIDRDGPGAGTSSGNAGLIQTGTPMPMATPGMLRKVPAMLLDPKGSLVIRWRYLPRLLPWLWRFLRQSSARRTEANASAQMRLLDHVGDAYRELVRAAGAEDMLRYKGLLFVYRGAADARDAEWEMDMFRRHGVRVDAVSADELRQMEPALNRDYTHGFHLPDCFYTVDPKHLAERLAEAF
;
A
#
# COMPACT_ATOMS: atom_id res chain seq x y z
N MET A 1 -18.76 -48.95 -29.04
CA MET A 1 -17.89 -47.99 -29.77
C MET A 1 -18.53 -46.61 -29.60
N SER A 2 -17.94 -45.52 -29.10
CA SER A 2 -16.63 -45.14 -28.59
C SER A 2 -16.87 -43.92 -27.67
N ARG A 3 -16.42 -43.96 -26.41
CA ARG A 3 -16.48 -42.80 -25.49
C ARG A 3 -15.33 -41.85 -25.84
N ARG A 4 -15.66 -40.65 -26.35
CA ARG A 4 -14.68 -39.56 -26.55
C ARG A 4 -14.20 -39.04 -25.19
N THR A 5 -13.03 -39.48 -24.76
CA THR A 5 -12.25 -38.85 -23.69
C THR A 5 -11.78 -37.47 -24.14
N ARG A 6 -12.28 -36.41 -23.51
CA ARG A 6 -11.67 -35.07 -23.61
C ARG A 6 -10.33 -35.12 -22.88
N ARG A 7 -9.23 -35.22 -23.63
CA ARG A 7 -7.88 -34.93 -23.13
C ARG A 7 -7.85 -33.50 -22.58
N ARG A 8 -7.42 -33.33 -21.33
CA ARG A 8 -6.98 -32.04 -20.80
C ARG A 8 -5.94 -31.47 -21.75
N ALA A 9 -6.17 -30.25 -22.24
CA ALA A 9 -5.15 -29.51 -22.97
C ALA A 9 -3.94 -29.33 -22.05
N ALA A 10 -2.78 -29.82 -22.48
CA ALA A 10 -1.51 -29.52 -21.86
C ALA A 10 -1.31 -28.00 -21.94
N SER A 11 -1.09 -27.37 -20.78
CA SER A 11 -0.71 -25.97 -20.68
C SER A 11 0.53 -25.72 -21.53
N SER A 12 0.45 -24.77 -22.46
CA SER A 12 1.61 -24.30 -23.22
C SER A 12 2.76 -23.94 -22.26
N PRO A 13 4.02 -24.30 -22.57
CA PRO A 13 5.14 -23.95 -21.72
C PRO A 13 5.28 -22.43 -21.66
N LEU A 14 5.31 -21.90 -20.43
CA LEU A 14 5.65 -20.50 -20.15
C LEU A 14 7.03 -20.19 -20.79
N PRO A 15 7.25 -18.95 -21.26
CA PRO A 15 8.51 -18.57 -21.91
C PRO A 15 9.72 -18.84 -20.99
N PRO A 16 10.90 -19.19 -21.54
CA PRO A 16 12.09 -19.51 -20.78
C PRO A 16 12.60 -18.24 -20.08
N GLY A 17 12.24 -18.10 -18.81
CA GLY A 17 12.77 -17.14 -17.86
C GLY A 17 13.11 -17.88 -16.56
N ARG A 18 14.03 -17.37 -15.76
CA ARG A 18 14.43 -17.95 -14.48
C ARG A 18 13.34 -17.65 -13.44
N TRP A 19 12.27 -18.43 -13.43
CA TRP A 19 11.18 -18.28 -12.46
C TRP A 19 11.59 -18.85 -11.10
N ILE A 20 11.40 -18.09 -10.03
CA ILE A 20 11.60 -18.53 -8.66
C ILE A 20 10.23 -18.96 -8.12
N SER A 21 10.09 -20.26 -7.83
CA SER A 21 8.89 -20.81 -7.20
C SER A 21 9.18 -21.06 -5.73
N ILE A 22 8.38 -20.43 -4.86
CA ILE A 22 8.34 -20.73 -3.44
C ILE A 22 7.04 -21.51 -3.21
N SER A 23 7.19 -22.80 -2.93
CA SER A 23 6.08 -23.68 -2.57
C SER A 23 6.38 -24.30 -1.21
N ARG A 24 5.49 -24.13 -0.24
CA ARG A 24 5.53 -24.87 1.01
C ARG A 24 4.37 -25.84 1.09
N SER A 25 4.65 -27.09 1.46
CA SER A 25 3.61 -28.06 1.80
C SER A 25 3.27 -28.08 3.30
N SER A 26 4.06 -27.44 4.17
CA SER A 26 3.76 -27.36 5.60
C SER A 26 4.80 -26.49 6.34
N ALA A 27 4.49 -25.22 6.60
CA ALA A 27 5.05 -24.53 7.76
C ALA A 27 4.12 -24.79 8.95
N SER A 28 4.70 -25.00 10.14
CA SER A 28 3.91 -25.25 11.35
C SER A 28 2.94 -24.09 11.58
N PRO A 29 1.65 -24.36 11.81
CA PRO A 29 0.63 -23.34 11.70
C PRO A 29 0.41 -22.67 13.05
N LEU A 30 0.03 -21.39 13.03
CA LEU A 30 -0.77 -20.82 14.12
C LEU A 30 -2.00 -21.72 14.35
N PRO A 31 -2.47 -21.90 15.59
CA PRO A 31 -3.39 -22.97 15.96
C PRO A 31 -4.77 -22.77 15.32
N THR A 32 -4.99 -23.41 14.17
CA THR A 32 -6.31 -23.68 13.62
C THR A 32 -6.44 -25.16 13.29
N ASP A 33 -7.56 -25.71 13.74
CA ASP A 33 -8.05 -27.09 13.60
C ASP A 33 -7.44 -27.83 12.39
N ALA A 34 -6.64 -28.85 12.69
CA ALA A 34 -5.90 -29.65 11.72
C ALA A 34 -6.80 -30.56 10.85
N SER A 35 -8.09 -30.70 11.17
CA SER A 35 -8.96 -31.70 10.53
C SER A 35 -9.48 -31.33 9.13
N ASN A 36 -9.30 -30.10 8.65
CA ASN A 36 -9.92 -29.63 7.39
C ASN A 36 -8.93 -29.11 6.31
N ARG A 37 -7.64 -29.44 6.41
CA ARG A 37 -6.57 -28.83 5.59
C ARG A 37 -6.43 -29.37 4.16
N ALA A 38 -6.99 -30.53 3.85
CA ALA A 38 -6.69 -31.23 2.60
C ALA A 38 -7.64 -30.92 1.43
N ASP A 39 -8.76 -30.20 1.65
CA ASP A 39 -9.88 -30.21 0.69
C ASP A 39 -10.23 -28.85 0.06
N ARG A 40 -9.50 -27.77 0.38
CA ARG A 40 -9.79 -26.43 -0.17
C ARG A 40 -9.21 -26.17 -1.57
N GLY A 41 -8.33 -27.04 -2.06
CA GLY A 41 -7.72 -26.94 -3.39
C GLY A 41 -6.41 -26.15 -3.42
N ALA A 42 -5.82 -26.07 -4.61
CA ALA A 42 -4.53 -25.43 -4.85
C ALA A 42 -4.70 -24.05 -5.52
N ILE A 43 -3.94 -23.06 -5.06
CA ILE A 43 -3.92 -21.69 -5.60
C ILE A 43 -2.49 -21.32 -6.00
N THR A 44 -2.34 -20.65 -7.13
CA THR A 44 -1.06 -20.07 -7.55
C THR A 44 -1.16 -18.55 -7.51
N VAL A 45 -0.25 -17.92 -6.77
CA VAL A 45 -0.08 -16.46 -6.70
C VAL A 45 1.09 -16.07 -7.60
N LEU A 46 0.84 -15.14 -8.53
CA LEU A 46 1.85 -14.63 -9.46
C LEU A 46 2.30 -13.24 -9.00
N GLY A 47 3.56 -13.16 -8.55
CA GLY A 47 4.21 -11.98 -8.01
C GLY A 47 4.46 -12.10 -6.50
N ALA A 48 5.72 -12.12 -6.08
CA ALA A 48 6.17 -12.14 -4.69
C ALA A 48 6.53 -10.73 -4.17
N GLY A 49 5.87 -9.70 -4.69
CA GLY A 49 5.83 -8.39 -4.04
C GLY A 49 4.97 -8.44 -2.77
N ILE A 50 5.00 -7.37 -1.97
CA ILE A 50 4.33 -7.32 -0.66
C ILE A 50 2.85 -7.73 -0.71
N VAL A 51 2.12 -7.33 -1.75
CA VAL A 51 0.70 -7.71 -1.94
C VAL A 51 0.56 -9.21 -2.16
N GLY A 52 1.36 -9.78 -3.06
CA GLY A 52 1.28 -11.21 -3.38
C GLY A 52 1.69 -12.08 -2.19
N THR A 53 2.71 -11.66 -1.45
CA THR A 53 3.12 -12.33 -0.21
C THR A 53 2.04 -12.28 0.86
N CYS A 54 1.41 -11.12 1.10
CA CYS A 54 0.28 -11.03 2.03
C CYS A 54 -0.90 -11.91 1.60
N CYS A 55 -1.23 -11.94 0.30
CA CYS A 55 -2.27 -12.82 -0.24
C CYS A 55 -1.91 -14.31 -0.03
N ALA A 56 -0.66 -14.69 -0.31
CA ALA A 56 -0.20 -16.06 -0.11
C ALA A 56 -0.35 -16.46 1.37
N PHE A 57 0.16 -15.63 2.28
CA PHE A 57 0.04 -15.83 3.72
C PHE A 57 -1.41 -16.00 4.18
N ALA A 58 -2.31 -15.10 3.76
CA ALA A 58 -3.72 -15.18 4.10
C ALA A 58 -4.39 -16.47 3.59
N LEU A 59 -4.13 -16.84 2.33
CA LEU A 59 -4.69 -18.04 1.71
C LEU A 59 -4.18 -19.33 2.38
N GLN A 60 -2.90 -19.40 2.74
CA GLN A 60 -2.40 -20.55 3.48
C GLN A 60 -3.02 -20.64 4.88
N ARG A 61 -3.22 -19.51 5.56
CA ARG A 61 -3.89 -19.47 6.86
C ARG A 61 -5.34 -19.96 6.78
N GLU A 62 -6.00 -19.75 5.64
CA GLU A 62 -7.33 -20.30 5.34
C GLU A 62 -7.32 -21.80 4.96
N GLY A 63 -6.15 -22.42 4.83
CA GLY A 63 -5.98 -23.85 4.58
C GLY A 63 -5.81 -24.24 3.11
N PHE A 64 -5.57 -23.29 2.19
CA PHE A 64 -5.27 -23.62 0.80
C PHE A 64 -3.82 -24.09 0.63
N GLN A 65 -3.58 -24.96 -0.36
CA GLN A 65 -2.23 -25.25 -0.84
C GLN A 65 -1.82 -24.14 -1.80
N VAL A 66 -0.81 -23.34 -1.45
CA VAL A 66 -0.49 -22.12 -2.19
C VAL A 66 0.93 -22.20 -2.75
N THR A 67 1.06 -21.86 -4.03
CA THR A 67 2.35 -21.71 -4.72
C THR A 67 2.56 -20.24 -5.05
N LEU A 68 3.66 -19.64 -4.59
CA LEU A 68 4.03 -18.27 -4.90
C LEU A 68 5.13 -18.28 -5.96
N ILE A 69 4.88 -17.63 -7.10
CA ILE A 69 5.83 -17.59 -8.23
C ILE A 69 6.19 -16.15 -8.51
N ASP A 70 7.48 -15.85 -8.58
CA ASP A 70 7.98 -14.56 -9.05
C ASP A 70 9.11 -14.76 -10.07
N ARG A 71 9.30 -13.76 -10.93
CA ARG A 71 10.37 -13.78 -11.93
C ARG A 71 11.73 -13.41 -11.32
N ASP A 72 11.75 -12.39 -10.48
CA ASP A 72 12.97 -11.73 -9.99
C ASP A 72 13.20 -12.01 -8.50
N GLY A 73 12.22 -12.62 -7.83
CA GLY A 73 12.27 -13.02 -6.43
C GLY A 73 11.45 -12.11 -5.51
N PRO A 74 11.28 -12.49 -4.23
CA PRO A 74 10.48 -11.72 -3.29
C PRO A 74 10.96 -10.26 -3.15
N GLY A 75 10.01 -9.33 -3.16
CA GLY A 75 10.26 -7.91 -2.97
C GLY A 75 11.00 -7.20 -4.11
N ALA A 76 11.45 -7.88 -5.17
CA ALA A 76 12.35 -7.33 -6.17
C ALA A 76 11.74 -6.21 -7.04
N GLY A 77 10.42 -6.19 -7.19
CA GLY A 77 9.70 -5.15 -7.96
C GLY A 77 9.49 -3.84 -7.19
N THR A 78 8.30 -3.26 -7.30
CA THR A 78 7.92 -1.99 -6.64
C THR A 78 8.03 -2.03 -5.12
N SER A 79 8.00 -3.23 -4.53
CA SER A 79 8.19 -3.42 -3.10
C SER A 79 9.59 -3.04 -2.61
N SER A 80 10.62 -3.03 -3.45
CA SER A 80 11.98 -2.64 -3.05
C SER A 80 12.21 -1.13 -3.01
N GLY A 81 11.47 -0.35 -3.80
CA GLY A 81 11.73 1.08 -4.03
C GLY A 81 10.77 2.05 -3.33
N ASN A 82 9.89 1.56 -2.45
CA ASN A 82 8.96 2.44 -1.72
C ASN A 82 9.59 2.96 -0.42
N ALA A 83 8.94 3.94 0.23
CA ALA A 83 9.42 4.57 1.45
C ALA A 83 9.14 3.78 2.75
N GLY A 84 8.50 2.62 2.66
CA GLY A 84 8.23 1.75 3.81
C GLY A 84 7.06 2.16 4.71
N LEU A 85 6.37 3.26 4.43
CA LEU A 85 5.21 3.67 5.21
C LEU A 85 4.07 2.64 5.09
N ILE A 86 3.57 2.19 6.24
CA ILE A 86 2.39 1.33 6.29
C ILE A 86 1.17 2.22 6.45
N GLN A 87 0.29 2.17 5.45
CA GLN A 87 -0.89 3.02 5.39
C GLN A 87 -1.96 2.51 6.36
N THR A 88 -2.15 3.21 7.48
CA THR A 88 -3.16 2.87 8.50
C THR A 88 -4.20 3.96 8.72
N GLY A 89 -3.96 5.19 8.24
CA GLY A 89 -4.77 6.34 8.66
C GLY A 89 -4.62 7.61 7.83
N THR A 90 -4.14 7.60 6.59
CA THR A 90 -4.20 8.81 5.73
C THR A 90 -5.16 8.59 4.55
N PRO A 91 -6.48 8.59 4.75
CA PRO A 91 -7.46 8.31 3.69
C PRO A 91 -7.67 9.53 2.78
N MET A 92 -6.61 10.04 2.15
CA MET A 92 -6.71 11.20 1.26
C MET A 92 -6.91 10.76 -0.20
N PRO A 93 -8.10 10.99 -0.80
CA PRO A 93 -8.30 10.68 -2.21
C PRO A 93 -7.46 11.58 -3.10
N MET A 94 -6.91 11.04 -4.20
CA MET A 94 -6.17 11.84 -5.19
C MET A 94 -7.01 12.96 -5.81
N ALA A 95 -8.33 12.73 -5.96
CA ALA A 95 -9.26 13.71 -6.52
C ALA A 95 -9.83 14.59 -5.38
N THR A 96 -9.23 15.77 -5.20
CA THR A 96 -9.59 16.72 -4.14
C THR A 96 -10.19 18.01 -4.71
N PRO A 97 -11.00 18.74 -3.92
CA PRO A 97 -11.49 20.05 -4.31
C PRO A 97 -10.31 20.99 -4.60
N GLY A 98 -10.43 21.78 -5.67
CA GLY A 98 -9.39 22.74 -6.05
C GLY A 98 -8.20 22.16 -6.81
N MET A 99 -8.07 20.82 -6.97
CA MET A 99 -7.02 20.19 -7.78
C MET A 99 -6.94 20.79 -9.20
N LEU A 100 -8.10 21.05 -9.82
CA LEU A 100 -8.20 21.69 -11.13
C LEU A 100 -7.51 23.06 -11.23
N ARG A 101 -7.46 23.82 -10.14
CA ARG A 101 -6.79 25.13 -10.13
C ARG A 101 -5.27 24.99 -10.23
N LYS A 102 -4.72 23.85 -9.79
CA LYS A 102 -3.28 23.54 -9.85
C LYS A 102 -2.87 22.96 -11.21
N VAL A 103 -3.80 22.38 -11.97
CA VAL A 103 -3.54 21.72 -13.27
C VAL A 103 -2.84 22.62 -14.30
N PRO A 104 -3.27 23.87 -14.55
CA PRO A 104 -2.58 24.74 -15.51
C PRO A 104 -1.12 24.99 -15.13
N ALA A 105 -0.85 25.27 -13.85
CA ALA A 105 0.51 25.46 -13.36
C ALA A 105 1.35 24.18 -13.51
N MET A 106 0.79 23.00 -13.21
CA MET A 106 1.47 21.73 -13.37
C MET A 106 1.79 21.37 -14.83
N LEU A 107 0.93 21.75 -15.79
CA LEU A 107 1.15 21.50 -17.21
C LEU A 107 2.17 22.46 -17.85
N LEU A 108 2.25 23.69 -17.32
CA LEU A 108 3.18 24.71 -17.79
C LEU A 108 4.59 24.55 -17.20
N ASP A 109 4.71 23.89 -16.04
CA ASP A 109 6.00 23.57 -15.44
C ASP A 109 6.65 22.37 -16.16
N PRO A 110 7.83 22.54 -16.81
CA PRO A 110 8.56 21.43 -17.44
C PRO A 110 8.99 20.33 -16.47
N LYS A 111 9.03 20.63 -15.16
CA LYS A 111 9.29 19.70 -14.05
C LYS A 111 8.02 19.38 -13.26
N GLY A 112 6.86 19.80 -13.75
CA GLY A 112 5.58 19.62 -13.10
C GLY A 112 5.17 18.14 -13.00
N SER A 113 4.29 17.85 -12.05
CA SER A 113 3.81 16.49 -11.76
C SER A 113 2.82 15.94 -12.79
N LEU A 114 2.42 16.73 -13.80
CA LEU A 114 1.42 16.35 -14.80
C LEU A 114 1.94 16.56 -16.23
N VAL A 115 2.10 15.45 -16.95
CA VAL A 115 2.49 15.47 -18.38
C VAL A 115 1.37 14.86 -19.21
N ILE A 116 0.76 15.67 -20.07
CA ILE A 116 -0.27 15.19 -21.00
C ILE A 116 0.25 15.33 -22.43
N ARG A 117 0.35 14.20 -23.13
CA ARG A 117 0.62 14.19 -24.57
C ARG A 117 -0.65 14.60 -25.31
N TRP A 118 -0.63 15.75 -26.01
CA TRP A 118 -1.80 16.28 -26.74
C TRP A 118 -2.45 15.26 -27.68
N ARG A 119 -1.64 14.43 -28.35
CA ARG A 119 -2.13 13.35 -29.25
C ARG A 119 -2.88 12.23 -28.52
N TYR A 120 -2.65 12.06 -27.22
CA TYR A 120 -3.33 11.06 -26.37
C TYR A 120 -4.54 11.64 -25.63
N LEU A 121 -4.66 12.97 -25.54
CA LEU A 121 -5.72 13.65 -24.80
C LEU A 121 -7.13 13.15 -25.16
N PRO A 122 -7.51 12.95 -26.45
CA PRO A 122 -8.85 12.45 -26.78
C PRO A 122 -9.19 11.09 -26.14
N ARG A 123 -8.18 10.21 -25.98
CA ARG A 123 -8.34 8.91 -25.32
C ARG A 123 -8.42 9.03 -23.80
N LEU A 124 -7.76 10.04 -23.24
CA LEU A 124 -7.69 10.31 -21.81
C LEU A 124 -8.92 11.09 -21.29
N LEU A 125 -9.57 11.88 -22.15
CA LEU A 125 -10.70 12.76 -21.80
C LEU A 125 -11.84 12.08 -21.03
N PRO A 126 -12.33 10.88 -21.42
CA PRO A 126 -13.40 10.22 -20.68
C PRO A 126 -13.01 9.90 -19.23
N TRP A 127 -11.75 9.49 -19.03
CA TRP A 127 -11.22 9.23 -17.69
C TRP A 127 -11.03 10.52 -16.90
N LEU A 128 -10.48 11.58 -17.51
CA LEU A 128 -10.34 12.89 -16.87
C LEU A 128 -11.69 13.40 -16.39
N TRP A 129 -12.73 13.33 -17.23
CA TRP A 129 -14.06 13.75 -16.83
C TRP A 129 -14.58 12.97 -15.61
N ARG A 130 -14.36 11.66 -15.55
CA ARG A 130 -14.71 10.84 -14.37
C ARG A 130 -13.91 11.25 -13.12
N PHE A 131 -12.61 11.52 -13.28
CA PHE A 131 -11.73 12.00 -12.21
C PHE A 131 -12.21 13.35 -11.66
N LEU A 132 -12.57 14.29 -12.55
CA LEU A 132 -13.08 15.60 -12.17
C LEU A 132 -14.41 15.52 -11.41
N ARG A 133 -15.32 14.63 -11.84
CA ARG A 133 -16.58 14.38 -11.11
C ARG A 133 -16.37 13.85 -9.69
N GLN A 134 -15.23 13.22 -9.42
CA GLN A 134 -14.85 12.75 -8.10
C GLN A 134 -14.11 13.78 -7.24
N SER A 135 -13.81 14.97 -7.79
CA SER A 135 -13.05 16.03 -7.10
C SER A 135 -13.93 16.99 -6.27
N SER A 136 -15.25 16.79 -6.22
CA SER A 136 -16.14 17.60 -5.37
C SER A 136 -16.00 17.22 -3.89
N ALA A 137 -16.16 18.18 -2.96
CA ALA A 137 -15.98 17.94 -1.52
C ALA A 137 -16.81 16.74 -1.01
N ARG A 138 -18.08 16.63 -1.42
CA ARG A 138 -18.95 15.50 -1.08
C ARG A 138 -18.41 14.15 -1.57
N ARG A 139 -17.81 14.11 -2.77
CA ARG A 139 -17.23 12.88 -3.33
C ARG A 139 -15.91 12.54 -2.65
N THR A 140 -15.08 13.52 -2.37
CA THR A 140 -13.84 13.33 -1.63
C THR A 140 -14.15 12.75 -0.25
N GLU A 141 -15.13 13.28 0.47
CA GLU A 141 -15.58 12.75 1.76
C GLU A 141 -16.04 11.28 1.68
N ALA A 142 -16.91 10.98 0.71
CA ALA A 142 -17.39 9.60 0.51
C ALA A 142 -16.25 8.63 0.15
N ASN A 143 -15.28 9.10 -0.64
CA ASN A 143 -14.11 8.30 -1.03
C ASN A 143 -13.15 8.10 0.14
N ALA A 144 -12.95 9.12 0.98
CA ALA A 144 -12.13 9.04 2.19
C ALA A 144 -12.74 8.03 3.19
N SER A 145 -14.05 8.11 3.42
CA SER A 145 -14.78 7.12 4.23
C SER A 145 -14.64 5.69 3.68
N ALA A 146 -14.71 5.51 2.36
CA ALA A 146 -14.52 4.20 1.74
C ALA A 146 -13.09 3.68 1.87
N GLN A 147 -12.08 4.54 1.72
CA GLN A 147 -10.69 4.19 1.95
C GLN A 147 -10.45 3.82 3.42
N MET A 148 -10.98 4.59 4.37
CA MET A 148 -10.77 4.31 5.78
C MET A 148 -11.31 2.94 6.19
N ARG A 149 -12.45 2.50 5.64
CA ARG A 149 -12.96 1.12 5.86
C ARG A 149 -12.01 0.02 5.38
N LEU A 150 -11.17 0.30 4.38
CA LEU A 150 -10.13 -0.64 3.95
C LEU A 150 -8.90 -0.59 4.86
N LEU A 151 -8.60 0.60 5.43
CA LEU A 151 -7.42 0.83 6.25
C LEU A 151 -7.60 0.42 7.72
N ASP A 152 -8.84 0.41 8.22
CA ASP A 152 -9.19 0.18 9.63
C ASP A 152 -8.57 -1.10 10.21
N HIS A 153 -8.43 -2.14 9.39
CA HIS A 153 -7.88 -3.44 9.82
C HIS A 153 -6.41 -3.64 9.43
N VAL A 154 -5.80 -2.70 8.69
CA VAL A 154 -4.44 -2.87 8.17
C VAL A 154 -3.44 -2.96 9.33
N GLY A 155 -3.57 -2.12 10.36
CA GLY A 155 -2.66 -2.12 11.50
C GLY A 155 -2.58 -3.48 12.20
N ASP A 156 -3.72 -4.07 12.53
CA ASP A 156 -3.80 -5.38 13.18
C ASP A 156 -3.36 -6.50 12.26
N ALA A 157 -3.83 -6.50 11.00
CA ALA A 157 -3.45 -7.50 10.02
C ALA A 157 -1.93 -7.53 9.78
N TYR A 158 -1.29 -6.35 9.72
CA TYR A 158 0.15 -6.26 9.53
C TYR A 158 0.92 -6.71 10.77
N ARG A 159 0.46 -6.38 11.98
CA ARG A 159 1.07 -6.87 13.22
C ARG A 159 1.03 -8.39 13.32
N GLU A 160 -0.10 -9.01 12.97
CA GLU A 160 -0.23 -10.46 12.99
C GLU A 160 0.71 -11.12 11.99
N LEU A 161 0.73 -10.61 10.76
CA LEU A 161 1.54 -11.12 9.66
C LEU A 161 3.04 -10.99 9.94
N VAL A 162 3.47 -9.85 10.47
CA VAL A 162 4.86 -9.61 10.83
C VAL A 162 5.27 -10.48 12.02
N ARG A 163 4.41 -10.66 13.03
CA ARG A 163 4.69 -11.58 14.15
C ARG A 163 4.84 -13.03 13.69
N ALA A 164 3.95 -13.49 12.82
CA ALA A 164 4.04 -14.84 12.30
C ALA A 164 5.32 -15.09 11.49
N ALA A 165 5.86 -14.04 10.87
CA ALA A 165 7.14 -14.09 10.17
C ALA A 165 8.38 -13.86 11.04
N GLY A 166 8.20 -13.70 12.36
CA GLY A 166 9.28 -13.29 13.27
C GLY A 166 9.94 -11.99 12.83
N ALA A 167 9.11 -11.09 12.27
CA ALA A 167 9.57 -9.94 11.53
C ALA A 167 9.43 -8.58 12.23
N GLU A 168 9.12 -8.57 13.52
CA GLU A 168 8.76 -7.37 14.28
C GLU A 168 9.89 -6.33 14.33
N ASP A 169 11.14 -6.77 14.30
CA ASP A 169 12.33 -5.92 14.30
C ASP A 169 12.45 -5.03 13.04
N MET A 170 11.65 -5.30 12.00
CA MET A 170 11.62 -4.49 10.78
C MET A 170 10.68 -3.28 10.87
N LEU A 171 9.76 -3.25 11.82
CA LEU A 171 8.81 -2.16 11.97
C LEU A 171 9.31 -1.08 12.95
N ARG A 172 8.94 0.17 12.69
CA ARG A 172 9.19 1.33 13.55
C ARG A 172 7.89 2.06 13.80
N TYR A 173 7.50 2.11 15.07
CA TYR A 173 6.30 2.79 15.55
C TYR A 173 6.68 4.18 16.06
N LYS A 174 7.06 5.07 15.14
CA LYS A 174 7.44 6.46 15.45
C LYS A 174 6.46 7.51 14.91
N GLY A 175 5.36 7.06 14.29
CA GLY A 175 4.41 7.94 13.64
C GLY A 175 4.88 8.45 12.28
N LEU A 176 4.12 9.41 11.76
CA LEU A 176 4.40 10.16 10.54
C LEU A 176 4.34 11.65 10.86
N LEU A 177 5.37 12.41 10.47
CA LEU A 177 5.47 13.84 10.72
C LEU A 177 5.37 14.61 9.40
N PHE A 178 4.31 15.40 9.26
CA PHE A 178 4.18 16.39 8.20
C PHE A 178 4.84 17.69 8.67
N VAL A 179 5.69 18.30 7.82
CA VAL A 179 6.44 19.51 8.15
C VAL A 179 6.27 20.58 7.09
N TYR A 180 6.10 21.82 7.53
CA TYR A 180 5.82 22.98 6.68
C TYR A 180 6.74 24.15 7.07
N ARG A 181 7.18 24.91 6.06
CA ARG A 181 8.07 26.06 6.29
C ARG A 181 7.34 27.28 6.82
N GLY A 182 6.13 27.54 6.31
CA GLY A 182 5.34 28.71 6.70
C GLY A 182 3.96 28.36 7.23
N ALA A 183 3.40 29.29 8.01
CA ALA A 183 2.04 29.20 8.51
C ALA A 183 0.98 29.16 7.39
N ALA A 184 1.28 29.67 6.19
CA ALA A 184 0.38 29.58 5.06
C ALA A 184 0.20 28.13 4.58
N ASP A 185 1.31 27.41 4.34
CA ASP A 185 1.27 26.02 3.88
C ASP A 185 0.64 25.09 4.93
N ALA A 186 0.92 25.33 6.21
CA ALA A 186 0.31 24.57 7.30
C ALA A 186 -1.21 24.80 7.36
N ARG A 187 -1.68 26.03 7.17
CA ARG A 187 -3.13 26.34 7.09
C ARG A 187 -3.79 25.69 5.88
N ASP A 188 -3.11 25.61 4.74
CA ASP A 188 -3.63 24.91 3.56
C ASP A 188 -3.74 23.40 3.79
N ALA A 189 -2.88 22.83 4.63
CA ALA A 189 -2.92 21.42 5.02
C ALA A 189 -3.95 21.12 6.12
N GLU A 190 -4.43 22.11 6.86
CA GLU A 190 -5.39 21.91 7.97
C GLU A 190 -6.67 21.21 7.50
N TRP A 191 -7.11 21.47 6.26
CA TRP A 191 -8.26 20.77 5.69
C TRP A 191 -8.04 19.26 5.52
N GLU A 192 -6.83 18.85 5.13
CA GLU A 192 -6.44 17.43 5.07
C GLU A 192 -6.34 16.83 6.48
N MET A 193 -5.75 17.56 7.42
CA MET A 193 -5.64 17.12 8.82
C MET A 193 -7.01 16.99 9.49
N ASP A 194 -7.94 17.90 9.23
CA ASP A 194 -9.34 17.81 9.67
C ASP A 194 -10.02 16.57 9.09
N MET A 195 -9.81 16.26 7.81
CA MET A 195 -10.33 15.03 7.21
C MET A 195 -9.80 13.78 7.92
N PHE A 196 -8.51 13.74 8.26
CA PHE A 196 -7.93 12.64 9.03
C PHE A 196 -8.59 12.52 10.41
N ARG A 197 -8.72 13.63 11.15
CA ARG A 197 -9.38 13.64 12.47
C ARG A 197 -10.82 13.16 12.41
N ARG A 198 -11.60 13.59 11.41
CA ARG A 198 -12.99 13.16 11.21
C ARG A 198 -13.12 11.67 10.85
N HIS A 199 -12.04 11.05 10.39
CA HIS A 199 -11.94 9.61 10.15
C HIS A 199 -11.27 8.83 11.29
N GLY A 200 -11.14 9.44 12.47
CA GLY A 200 -10.64 8.77 13.68
C GLY A 200 -9.12 8.68 13.78
N VAL A 201 -8.40 9.39 12.91
CA VAL A 201 -6.93 9.41 12.90
C VAL A 201 -6.47 10.45 13.91
N ARG A 202 -5.56 10.05 14.81
CA ARG A 202 -4.94 10.99 15.72
C ARG A 202 -3.96 11.89 14.97
N VAL A 203 -4.18 13.20 15.07
CA VAL A 203 -3.34 14.24 14.45
C VAL A 203 -3.04 15.31 15.49
N ASP A 204 -1.79 15.31 15.95
CA ASP A 204 -1.28 16.24 16.94
C ASP A 204 -0.60 17.41 16.20
N ALA A 205 -1.01 18.65 16.46
CA ALA A 205 -0.31 19.81 15.91
C ALA A 205 1.04 19.98 16.63
N VAL A 206 2.10 20.27 15.87
CA VAL A 206 3.47 20.33 16.36
C VAL A 206 4.04 21.73 16.15
N SER A 207 4.49 22.34 17.23
CA SER A 207 5.18 23.62 17.24
C SER A 207 6.61 23.51 16.70
N ALA A 208 7.22 24.65 16.36
CA ALA A 208 8.61 24.69 15.91
C ALA A 208 9.59 24.14 16.97
N ASP A 209 9.32 24.32 18.26
CA ASP A 209 10.15 23.78 19.34
C ASP A 209 10.04 22.25 19.44
N GLU A 210 8.83 21.73 19.36
CA GLU A 210 8.60 20.27 19.35
C GLU A 210 9.22 19.62 18.11
N LEU A 211 9.12 20.26 16.93
CA LEU A 211 9.79 19.79 15.72
C LEU A 211 11.30 19.66 15.92
N ARG A 212 11.94 20.62 16.60
CA ARG A 212 13.38 20.59 16.92
C ARG A 212 13.74 19.46 17.87
N GLN A 213 12.85 19.10 18.79
CA GLN A 213 13.06 18.00 19.73
C GLN A 213 12.86 16.64 19.04
N MET A 214 11.85 16.52 18.19
CA MET A 214 11.54 15.29 17.45
C MET A 214 12.58 14.99 16.38
N GLU A 215 12.96 15.99 15.57
CA GLU A 215 13.89 15.84 14.45
C GLU A 215 14.99 16.94 14.50
N PRO A 216 16.03 16.77 15.35
CA PRO A 216 17.08 17.79 15.54
C PRO A 216 17.89 18.11 14.28
N ALA A 217 17.92 17.19 13.31
CA ALA A 217 18.61 17.38 12.03
C ALA A 217 17.75 18.13 10.98
N LEU A 218 16.47 18.38 11.26
CA LEU A 218 15.58 19.10 10.35
C LEU A 218 16.01 20.57 10.25
N ASN A 219 15.98 21.12 9.04
CA ASN A 219 16.28 22.54 8.82
C ASN A 219 15.30 23.42 9.62
N ARG A 220 15.82 24.47 10.26
CA ARG A 220 15.06 25.42 11.08
C ARG A 220 14.02 26.23 10.31
N ASP A 221 14.07 26.23 8.98
CA ASP A 221 13.05 26.83 8.12
C ASP A 221 11.67 26.15 8.28
N TYR A 222 11.62 24.90 8.76
CA TYR A 222 10.38 24.19 9.07
C TYR A 222 9.87 24.59 10.45
N THR A 223 8.75 25.32 10.48
CA THR A 223 8.26 25.96 11.71
C THR A 223 6.90 25.43 12.17
N HIS A 224 6.23 24.62 11.36
CA HIS A 224 4.90 24.08 11.65
C HIS A 224 4.85 22.60 11.23
N GLY A 225 4.11 21.78 11.97
CA GLY A 225 3.92 20.39 11.59
C GLY A 225 2.68 19.74 12.18
N PHE A 226 2.40 18.53 11.71
CA PHE A 226 1.37 17.65 12.24
C PHE A 226 1.95 16.24 12.40
N HIS A 227 1.79 15.65 13.58
CA HIS A 227 2.25 14.31 13.90
C HIS A 227 1.08 13.34 13.99
N LEU A 228 1.20 12.23 13.26
CA LEU A 228 0.28 11.10 13.31
C LEU A 228 1.00 9.97 14.06
N PRO A 229 0.84 9.85 15.38
CA PRO A 229 1.66 8.96 16.21
C PRO A 229 1.40 7.47 15.95
N ASP A 230 0.19 7.12 15.49
CA ASP A 230 -0.23 5.73 15.28
C ASP A 230 0.24 5.16 13.94
N CYS A 231 0.85 5.98 13.09
CA CYS A 231 1.50 5.52 11.86
C CYS A 231 2.80 4.78 12.17
N PHE A 232 3.16 3.85 11.30
CA PHE A 232 4.41 3.11 11.40
C PHE A 232 4.94 2.76 10.01
N TYR A 233 6.20 2.40 9.96
CA TYR A 233 6.89 2.12 8.71
C TYR A 233 7.88 0.96 8.90
N THR A 234 8.24 0.32 7.80
CA THR A 234 9.36 -0.63 7.76
C THR A 234 10.66 0.08 7.41
N VAL A 235 11.77 -0.36 8.00
CA VAL A 235 13.10 0.19 7.68
C VAL A 235 13.70 -0.37 6.41
N ASP A 236 13.20 -1.52 5.94
CA ASP A 236 13.58 -2.13 4.66
C ASP A 236 12.34 -2.81 4.05
N PRO A 237 11.68 -2.17 3.08
CA PRO A 237 10.51 -2.72 2.41
C PRO A 237 10.78 -4.02 1.64
N LYS A 238 11.99 -4.16 1.07
CA LYS A 238 12.37 -5.35 0.33
C LYS A 238 12.57 -6.51 1.29
N HIS A 239 13.36 -6.30 2.34
CA HIS A 239 13.67 -7.34 3.29
C HIS A 239 12.45 -7.79 4.08
N LEU A 240 11.52 -6.87 4.37
CA LEU A 240 10.22 -7.24 4.92
C LEU A 240 9.47 -8.20 3.97
N ALA A 241 9.37 -7.89 2.68
CA ALA A 241 8.70 -8.76 1.71
C ALA A 241 9.39 -10.13 1.58
N GLU A 242 10.73 -10.18 1.66
CA GLU A 242 11.52 -11.42 1.68
C GLU A 242 11.16 -12.27 2.90
N ARG A 243 11.20 -11.72 4.11
CA ARG A 243 10.88 -12.47 5.34
C ARG A 243 9.43 -12.97 5.37
N LEU A 244 8.50 -12.17 4.86
CA LEU A 244 7.11 -12.58 4.76
C LEU A 244 6.93 -13.74 3.76
N ALA A 245 7.68 -13.75 2.66
CA ALA A 245 7.63 -14.82 1.67
C ALA A 245 8.31 -16.09 2.17
N GLU A 246 9.32 -15.96 3.02
CA GLU A 246 9.96 -17.06 3.74
C GLU A 246 9.08 -17.61 4.88
N ALA A 247 8.19 -16.81 5.44
CA ALA A 247 7.34 -17.24 6.55
C ALA A 247 6.07 -17.98 6.09
N PHE A 248 5.52 -17.56 4.96
CA PHE A 248 4.48 -18.30 4.24
C PHE A 248 5.00 -19.70 3.81
#